data_AF-A0A7C5DCN0-F1
#
_entry.id   AF-A0A7C5DCN0-F1
#
_cell.length_a   1.000
_cell.length_b   1.000
_cell.length_c   1.000
_cell.angle_alpha   90.00
_cell.angle_beta   90.00
_cell.angle_gamma   90.00
#
_symmetry.space_group_name_H-M   'P 1'
#
loop_
_entity.id
_entity.type
_entity.pdbx_description
1 polymer ?
#
loop_
_entity_poly.entity_id
_entity_poly.type
_entity_poly.pdbx_seq_one_letter_code
_entity_poly.pdbx_strand_id
1 'polypeptide(L)' 'MTSAEFFCSYSSLNGLPSDGRPEIMFVERSNVGKSSLLNSLCARKGLAKTSSTPGKTRL' A
#
# COMPACT_ATOMS: atom_id res chain seq x y z
N MET A 1 12.11 2.22 11.43
CA MET A 1 11.05 1.22 11.22
C MET A 1 11.71 -0.15 11.17
N THR A 2 11.34 -1.07 12.06
CA THR A 2 12.01 -2.38 12.20
C THR A 2 11.40 -3.46 11.31
N SER A 3 10.12 -3.33 10.95
CA SER A 3 9.45 -4.23 9.99
C SER A 3 8.30 -3.51 9.28
N ALA A 4 7.98 -3.96 8.07
CA ALA A 4 6.88 -3.49 7.25
C ALA A 4 6.34 -4.66 6.44
N GLU A 5 5.07 -5.00 6.57
CA GLU A 5 4.46 -6.17 5.93
C GLU A 5 3.15 -5.81 5.27
N PHE A 6 2.83 -6.50 4.18
CA PHE A 6 1.51 -6.40 3.58
C PHE A 6 0.52 -7.15 4.47
N PHE A 7 -0.44 -6.43 5.03
CA PHE A 7 -1.45 -7.00 5.92
C PHE A 7 -2.66 -7.52 5.13
N CYS A 8 -3.32 -6.64 4.38
CA CYS A 8 -4.55 -6.95 3.68
C CYS A 8 -4.82 -5.95 2.55
N SER A 9 -5.69 -6.33 1.60
CA SER A 9 -6.27 -5.45 0.60
C SER A 9 -7.79 -5.54 0.67
N TYR A 10 -8.45 -4.39 0.76
CA TYR A 10 -9.90 -4.29 0.85
C TYR A 10 -10.46 -3.60 -0.40
N SER A 11 -11.53 -4.16 -0.95
CA SER A 11 -12.26 -3.59 -2.10
C SER A 11 -13.47 -2.75 -1.67
N SER A 12 -13.86 -2.84 -0.40
CA SER A 12 -15.00 -2.13 0.19
C SER A 12 -14.67 -1.71 1.61
N LEU A 13 -15.20 -0.56 2.03
CA LEU A 13 -15.05 -0.03 3.39
C LEU A 13 -15.60 -1.00 4.44
N ASN A 14 -16.62 -1.80 4.10
CA ASN A 14 -17.22 -2.77 5.02
C ASN A 14 -16.26 -3.91 5.39
N GLY A 15 -15.16 -4.08 4.67
CA GLY A 15 -14.14 -5.08 4.99
C GLY A 15 -13.10 -4.61 5.99
N LEU A 16 -13.03 -3.31 6.29
CA LEU A 16 -11.97 -2.74 7.13
C LEU A 16 -12.07 -3.24 8.58
N PRO A 17 -10.92 -3.52 9.23
CA PRO A 17 -10.90 -3.91 10.63
C PRO A 17 -11.27 -2.72 11.51
N SER A 18 -12.03 -2.97 12.57
CA SER A 18 -12.39 -1.98 13.60
C SER A 18 -11.43 -2.03 14.79
N ASP A 19 -10.13 -2.13 14.54
CA ASP A 19 -9.12 -2.32 15.60
C ASP A 19 -8.66 -1.02 16.29
N GLY A 20 -9.19 0.13 15.84
CA GLY A 20 -8.98 1.44 16.46
C GLY A 20 -7.55 1.97 16.32
N ARG A 21 -6.71 1.36 15.48
CA ARG A 21 -5.33 1.81 15.27
C ARG A 21 -5.31 3.07 14.39
N PRO A 22 -4.38 3.99 14.63
CA PRO A 22 -4.20 5.13 13.73
C PRO A 22 -3.66 4.64 12.37
N GLU A 23 -4.36 5.02 11.30
CA GLU A 23 -3.98 4.69 9.92
C GLU A 23 -3.59 5.95 9.14
N ILE A 24 -2.65 5.79 8.19
CA ILE A 24 -2.23 6.86 7.27
C ILE A 24 -2.57 6.43 5.85
N MET A 25 -3.40 7.22 5.17
CA MET A 25 -3.79 6.98 3.78
C MET A 25 -2.93 7.79 2.80
N PHE A 26 -2.38 7.10 1.80
CA PHE A 26 -1.63 7.74 0.71
C PHE A 26 -2.51 7.84 -0.55
N VAL A 27 -2.75 9.06 -1.02
CA VAL A 27 -3.54 9.35 -2.23
C VAL A 27 -2.64 10.04 -3.25
N GLU A 28 -2.55 9.46 -4.45
CA GLU A 28 -1.72 10.00 -5.53
C GLU A 28 -2.37 9.83 -6.90
N ARG A 29 -1.94 10.63 -7.88
CA ARG A 29 -2.37 10.54 -9.29
C ARG A 29 -1.88 9.27 -9.99
N SER A 30 -0.82 8.62 -9.48
CA SER A 30 -0.21 7.45 -10.09
C SER A 30 0.12 6.38 -9.05
N ASN A 31 -0.20 5.13 -9.39
CA ASN A 31 0.15 3.99 -8.57
C ASN A 31 1.66 3.73 -8.50
N VAL A 32 2.41 4.18 -9.52
CA VAL A 32 3.88 4.02 -9.56
C VAL A 32 4.55 4.90 -8.51
N GLY A 33 4.12 6.16 -8.38
CA GLY A 33 4.65 7.12 -7.39
C GLY A 33 4.42 6.62 -5.97
N LYS A 34 3.18 6.26 -5.65
CA LYS A 34 2.78 5.80 -4.32
C LYS A 34 3.55 4.57 -3.88
N SER A 35 3.70 3.59 -4.78
CA SER A 35 4.46 2.38 -4.47
C SER A 35 5.96 2.66 -4.31
N SER A 36 6.53 3.61 -5.07
CA SER A 36 7.92 4.05 -4.90
C SER A 36 8.15 4.74 -3.55
N LEU A 37 7.22 5.61 -3.15
CA LEU A 37 7.24 6.30 -1.85
C LEU A 37 7.17 5.30 -0.69
N LEU A 38 6.24 4.35 -0.74
CA LEU A 38 6.09 3.31 0.29
C LEU A 38 7.36 2.47 0.44
N ASN A 39 7.96 2.04 -0.67
CA ASN A 39 9.21 1.27 -0.66
C ASN A 39 10.36 2.09 -0.06
N SER A 40 10.41 3.40 -0.34
CA SER A 40 11.44 4.30 0.18
C SER A 40 11.29 4.57 1.68
N LEU A 41 10.06 4.87 2.13
CA LEU A 41 9.75 5.10 3.56
C LEU A 41 10.03 3.87 4.42
N CYS A 42 9.75 2.68 3.90
CA CYS A 42 9.99 1.42 4.61
C CYS A 42 11.42 0.88 4.41
N ALA A 43 12.27 1.59 3.64
CA ALA A 43 13.58 1.12 3.20
C ALA A 43 13.58 -0.33 2.66
N ARG A 44 12.47 -0.74 2.02
CA ARG A 44 12.22 -2.12 1.57
C ARG A 44 11.81 -2.14 0.11
N LYS A 45 12.62 -2.79 -0.73
CA LYS A 45 12.28 -3.01 -2.14
C LYS A 45 11.16 -4.04 -2.26
N GLY A 46 10.14 -3.73 -3.07
CA GLY A 46 9.07 -4.67 -3.43
C GLY A 46 8.00 -4.89 -2.37
N LEU A 47 7.95 -4.09 -1.29
CA LEU A 47 6.85 -4.11 -0.32
C LEU A 47 5.53 -3.69 -1.01
N ALA A 48 5.56 -2.58 -1.71
CA ALA A 48 4.49 -2.16 -2.60
C ALA A 48 4.86 -2.51 -4.04
N LYS A 49 3.98 -3.27 -4.72
CA LYS A 49 4.16 -3.63 -6.13
C LYS A 49 4.15 -2.36 -6.99
N THR A 50 5.27 -2.09 -7.65
CA THR A 50 5.41 -1.04 -8.67
C THR A 50 5.23 -1.70 -10.04
N SER A 51 4.16 -1.37 -10.77
CA SER A 51 3.98 -1.78 -12.16
C SER A 51 3.62 -0.55 -12.98
N SER A 52 4.33 -0.35 -14.10
CA SER A 52 3.99 0.66 -15.10
C SER A 52 2.79 0.25 -15.96
N THR A 53 2.43 -1.03 -15.99
CA THR A 53 1.26 -1.53 -16.71
C THR A 53 0.01 -1.44 -15.81
N PRO A 54 -1.06 -0.74 -16.24
CA PRO A 54 -2.34 -0.71 -15.54
C PRO A 54 -2.91 -2.13 -15.36
N GLY A 55 -3.54 -2.41 -14.21
CA GLY A 55 -4.22 -3.70 -13.95
C GLY A 55 -3.39 -4.81 -13.31
N LYS A 56 -2.12 -4.56 -12.94
CA LYS A 56 -1.25 -5.55 -12.26
C LYS A 56 -1.37 -5.56 -10.73
N THR A 57 -1.94 -4.51 -10.15
CA THR A 57 -2.37 -4.51 -8.74
C THR A 57 -3.72 -5.21 -8.68
N ARG A 58 -3.71 -6.54 -8.70
CA ARG A 58 -4.89 -7.35 -8.40
C ARG A 58 -5.13 -7.31 -6.89
N LEU A 59 -6.39 -7.03 -6.52
CA LEU A 59 -6.92 -7.28 -5.17
C LEU A 59 -6.67 -8.74 -4.76
#